data_AF-A0A4Q2EBF2-F1
#
_entry.id   AF-A0A4Q2EBF2-F1
#
_cell.length_a   1.000
_cell.length_b   1.000
_cell.length_c   1.000
_cell.angle_alpha   90.00
_cell.angle_beta   90.00
_cell.angle_gamma   90.00
#
_symmetry.space_group_name_H-M   'P 1'
#
loop_
_entity.id
_entity.type
_entity.pdbx_description
1 polymer ?
#
loop_
_entity_poly.entity_id
_entity_poly.type
_entity_poly.pdbx_seq_one_letter_code
_entity_poly.pdbx_strand_id
1 'polypeptide(L)' 'MSKPTDEEIIQALTAHGRCMTYVVTNILRRKYWPLDTAYILRRMKKLEVEGKVRRVKSSYAVQICWEAAQ' A
#
# COMPACT_ATOMS: atom_id res chain seq x y z
N MET A 1 -11.09 11.77 -12.01
CA MET A 1 -10.30 11.85 -10.77
C MET A 1 -8.97 11.14 -10.98
N SER A 2 -7.88 11.66 -10.41
CA SER A 2 -6.55 11.05 -10.55
C SER A 2 -6.42 9.79 -9.67
N LYS A 3 -5.46 8.93 -9.97
CA LYS A 3 -5.05 7.82 -9.09
C LYS A 3 -3.87 8.28 -8.22
N PRO A 4 -3.68 7.71 -7.01
CA PRO A 4 -2.52 8.03 -6.18
C PRO A 4 -1.22 7.66 -6.90
N THR A 5 -0.19 8.47 -6.72
CA THR A 5 1.15 8.17 -7.21
C THR A 5 1.85 7.13 -6.34
N ASP A 6 2.96 6.57 -6.82
CA ASP A 6 3.79 5.67 -6.01
C ASP A 6 4.29 6.34 -4.74
N GLU A 7 4.69 7.62 -4.84
CA GLU A 7 5.17 8.40 -3.69
C GLU A 7 4.07 8.59 -2.63
N GLU A 8 2.83 8.88 -3.05
CA GLU A 8 1.72 9.01 -2.11
C GLU A 8 1.35 7.67 -1.45
N ILE A 9 1.52 6.55 -2.16
CA ILE A 9 1.33 5.21 -1.61
C ILE A 9 2.39 4.91 -0.55
N ILE A 10 3.67 5.22 -0.85
CA ILE A 10 4.77 5.06 0.11
C ILE A 10 4.54 5.97 1.32
N GLN A 11 4.20 7.24 1.11
CA GLN A 11 3.94 8.18 2.19
C GLN A 11 2.80 7.70 3.10
N ALA A 12 1.70 7.20 2.53
CA ALA A 12 0.60 6.65 3.31
C ALA A 12 1.02 5.41 4.13
N LEU A 13 1.85 4.53 3.56
CA LEU A 13 2.38 3.37 4.25
C LEU A 13 3.35 3.76 5.38
N THR A 14 4.27 4.69 5.12
CA THR A 14 5.24 5.18 6.11
C THR A 14 4.55 5.91 7.26
N ALA A 15 3.56 6.75 6.97
CA ALA A 15 2.83 7.50 7.99
C ALA A 15 1.98 6.60 8.90
N HIS A 16 1.42 5.51 8.37
CA HIS A 16 0.64 4.56 9.16
C HIS A 16 1.52 3.49 9.84
N GLY A 17 2.64 3.13 9.22
CA GLY A 17 3.46 1.99 9.59
C GLY A 17 2.95 0.68 8.97
N ARG A 18 3.51 -0.43 9.47
CA ARG A 18 3.25 -1.78 8.96
C ARG A 18 1.75 -2.10 8.92
N CYS A 19 1.20 -2.35 7.73
CA CYS A 19 -0.23 -2.64 7.57
C CYS A 19 -0.60 -3.42 6.30
N MET A 20 -1.84 -3.90 6.27
CA MET A 20 -2.39 -4.67 5.15
C MET A 20 -2.75 -3.77 3.96
N THR A 21 -2.73 -4.35 2.74
CA THR A 21 -3.05 -3.63 1.49
C THR A 21 -4.34 -2.80 1.57
N TYR A 22 -5.41 -3.35 2.15
CA TYR A 22 -6.70 -2.67 2.23
C TYR A 22 -6.67 -1.44 3.15
N VAL A 23 -5.77 -1.41 4.14
CA VAL A 23 -5.61 -0.27 5.06
C VAL A 23 -5.06 0.91 4.28
N VAL A 24 -3.99 0.71 3.51
CA VAL A 24 -3.42 1.75 2.63
C VAL A 24 -4.46 2.22 1.62
N THR A 25 -5.21 1.30 1.00
CA THR A 25 -6.32 1.66 0.09
C THR A 25 -7.34 2.55 0.78
N ASN A 26 -7.80 2.21 1.99
CA ASN A 26 -8.81 2.98 2.71
C ASN A 26 -8.32 4.37 3.12
N ILE A 27 -7.05 4.52 3.48
CA ILE A 27 -6.43 5.83 3.75
C ILE A 27 -6.49 6.69 2.49
N LEU A 28 -6.01 6.16 1.36
CA LEU A 28 -5.94 6.89 0.10
C LEU A 28 -7.32 7.18 -0.49
N ARG A 29 -8.29 6.29 -0.27
CA ARG A 29 -9.67 6.40 -0.78
C ARG A 29 -10.40 7.65 -0.25
N ARG A 30 -9.95 8.24 0.87
CA ARG A 30 -10.45 9.54 1.36
C ARG A 30 -10.19 10.69 0.37
N LYS A 31 -9.11 10.60 -0.40
CA LYS A 31 -8.71 11.59 -1.43
C LYS A 31 -9.01 11.09 -2.85
N TYR A 32 -8.98 9.77 -3.06
CA TYR A 32 -8.99 9.15 -4.38
C TYR A 32 -10.24 8.30 -4.62
N TRP A 33 -11.45 8.85 -4.57
CA TRP A 33 -12.65 8.07 -4.86
C TRP A 33 -12.94 7.98 -6.37
N PRO A 34 -13.32 6.82 -6.93
CA PRO A 34 -13.22 5.47 -6.38
C PRO A 34 -11.79 4.92 -6.49
N LEU A 35 -11.36 4.12 -5.50
CA LEU A 35 -10.06 3.45 -5.50
C LEU A 35 -10.20 1.96 -5.20
N ASP A 36 -9.74 1.14 -6.13
CA ASP A 36 -9.72 -0.32 -6.01
C ASP A 36 -8.46 -0.80 -5.25
N THR A 37 -8.68 -1.70 -4.30
CA THR A 37 -7.59 -2.40 -3.59
C THR A 37 -6.68 -3.17 -4.54
N ALA A 38 -7.20 -3.71 -5.65
CA ALA A 38 -6.40 -4.40 -6.65
C ALA A 38 -5.42 -3.47 -7.35
N TYR A 39 -5.76 -2.19 -7.53
CA TYR A 39 -4.82 -1.19 -8.06
C TYR A 39 -3.67 -0.96 -7.09
N ILE A 40 -3.96 -0.71 -5.82
CA ILE A 40 -2.94 -0.52 -4.77
C ILE A 40 -2.06 -1.76 -4.63
N LEU A 41 -2.65 -2.96 -4.67
CA LEU A 41 -1.88 -4.21 -4.65
C LEU A 41 -0.87 -4.29 -5.81
N ARG A 42 -1.28 -3.95 -7.03
CA ARG A 42 -0.35 -3.96 -8.19
C ARG A 42 0.78 -2.94 -8.02
N ARG A 43 0.50 -1.75 -7.47
CA ARG A 43 1.54 -0.74 -7.19
C ARG A 43 2.48 -1.18 -6.08
N MET A 44 1.98 -1.74 -4.98
CA MET A 44 2.82 -2.29 -3.91
C MET A 44 3.76 -3.39 -4.42
N LYS A 45 3.28 -4.29 -5.28
CA LYS A 45 4.13 -5.32 -5.90
C LYS A 45 5.23 -4.73 -6.80
N LYS A 46 4.92 -3.66 -7.55
CA LYS A 46 5.92 -2.93 -8.34
C LYS A 46 6.98 -2.30 -7.43
N LEU A 47 6.54 -1.60 -6.39
CA LEU A 47 7.40 -0.96 -5.39
C LEU A 47 8.28 -1.95 -4.62
N GLU A 48 7.78 -3.17 -4.41
CA GLU A 48 8.55 -4.25 -3.81
C GLU A 48 9.70 -4.70 -4.71
N VAL A 49 9.46 -4.86 -6.01
CA VAL A 49 10.51 -5.16 -7.00
C VAL A 49 11.54 -4.03 -7.05
N GLU A 50 11.11 -2.78 -6.88
CA GLU A 50 11.96 -1.60 -6.81
C GLU A 50 12.66 -1.41 -5.45
N GLY A 51 12.40 -2.30 -4.47
CA GLY A 51 13.00 -2.25 -3.14
C GLY A 51 12.50 -1.10 -2.26
N LYS A 52 11.38 -0.44 -2.59
CA LYS A 52 10.80 0.68 -1.85
C LYS A 52 9.87 0.25 -0.71
N VAL A 53 9.30 -0.95 -0.82
CA VAL A 53 8.47 -1.57 0.22
C VAL A 53 8.82 -3.05 0.30
N ARG A 54 8.46 -3.71 1.41
CA ARG A 54 8.64 -5.16 1.56
C ARG A 54 7.38 -5.81 2.09
N ARG A 55 7.09 -7.04 1.64
CA ARG A 55 6.11 -7.90 2.31
C ARG A 55 6.66 -8.36 3.64
N VAL A 56 5.82 -8.34 4.65
CA VAL A 56 6.16 -8.77 6.00
C VAL A 56 5.13 -9.76 6.53
N LYS A 57 5.53 -10.54 7.54
CA LYS A 57 4.63 -11.52 8.16
C LYS A 57 3.40 -10.81 8.74
N SER A 58 2.24 -11.25 8.27
CA SER A 58 0.94 -10.83 8.80
C SER A 58 0.51 -11.75 9.95
N SER A 59 -0.28 -11.23 10.88
CA SER A 59 -1.03 -12.06 11.84
C SER A 59 -2.19 -12.81 11.18
N TYR A 60 -2.60 -12.39 9.98
CA TYR A 60 -3.67 -13.02 9.20
C TYR A 60 -3.09 -13.91 8.10
N ALA A 61 -3.56 -15.15 8.00
CA ALA A 61 -3.01 -16.16 7.09
C ALA A 61 -3.08 -15.78 5.60
N VAL A 62 -4.12 -15.03 5.19
CA VAL A 62 -4.42 -14.75 3.77
C VAL A 62 -4.11 -13.32 3.33
N GLN A 63 -3.81 -12.41 4.27
CA GLN A 63 -3.67 -11.00 3.96
C GLN A 63 -2.20 -10.58 3.86
N ILE A 64 -1.85 -9.93 2.75
CA ILE A 64 -0.52 -9.38 2.54
C ILE A 64 -0.35 -8.11 3.38
N CYS A 65 0.66 -8.14 4.24
CA CYS A 65 1.10 -7.01 5.05
C CYS A 65 2.37 -6.40 4.45
N TRP A 66 2.46 -5.07 4.51
CA TRP A 66 3.52 -4.28 3.90
C TRP A 66 4.18 -3.40 4.95
N GLU A 67 5.45 -3.08 4.70
CA GLU A 67 6.22 -2.10 5.42
C GLU A 67 7.06 -1.30 4.41
N ALA A 68 7.29 -0.01 4.67
CA ALA A 68 8.22 0.78 3.88
C ALA A 68 9.64 0.22 4.04
N ALA A 69 10.41 0.18 2.95
CA ALA A 69 11.83 -0.10 3.07
C ALA A 69 12.52 1.09 3.72
N GLN A 70 13.46 0.81 4.63
CA GLN A 70 14.35 1.83 5.19
C GLN A 70 15.42 2.21 4.17
#